data_AF-A0A7Y4LA73-F1
#
_entry.id   AF-A0A7Y4LA73-F1
#
_cell.length_a   1.000
_cell.length_b   1.000
_cell.length_c   1.000
_cell.angle_alpha   90.00
_cell.angle_beta   90.00
_cell.angle_gamma   90.00
#
_symmetry.space_group_name_H-M   'P 1'
#
loop_
_entity.id
_entity.type
_entity.pdbx_description
1 polymer ?
#
loop_
_entity_poly.entity_id
_entity_poly.type
_entity_poly.pdbx_seq_one_letter_code
_entity_poly.pdbx_strand_id
1 'polypeptide(L)'
;MYEGMLLLAVIFGTSYMFDSLTQRTDANYLYWVSQSLLFIVIGVYFILSWSRKGQTLPMKTWAIGLYSIDGTKPSLKQYLIRYITAWIFPLIGAYGVHLLSMYLGWRSVTLFIVFTPFLNFVYSWFDKDGIFLHDRLAGTRLVDLKAQQT
;
A
#
# COMPACT_ATOMS: atom_id res chain seq x y z
N MET A 1 -9.99 -9.66 2.07
CA MET A 1 -9.90 -10.74 1.05
C MET A 1 -9.92 -10.20 -0.38
N TYR A 2 -10.89 -9.37 -0.78
CA TYR A 2 -11.03 -8.89 -2.17
C TYR A 2 -9.75 -8.27 -2.77
N GLU A 3 -9.14 -7.29 -2.08
CA GLU A 3 -7.94 -6.63 -2.60
C GLU A 3 -6.75 -7.58 -2.66
N GLY A 4 -6.62 -8.46 -1.67
CA GLY A 4 -5.55 -9.45 -1.61
C GLY A 4 -5.55 -10.38 -2.81
N MET A 5 -6.72 -10.83 -3.28
CA MET A 5 -6.82 -11.69 -4.47
C MET A 5 -6.46 -10.94 -5.75
N LEU A 6 -6.89 -9.68 -5.89
CA LEU A 6 -6.54 -8.86 -7.05
C LEU A 6 -5.05 -8.55 -7.09
N LEU A 7 -4.46 -8.13 -5.97
CA LEU A 7 -3.04 -7.87 -5.87
C LEU A 7 -2.22 -9.15 -6.05
N LEU A 8 -2.69 -10.29 -5.54
CA LEU A 8 -2.06 -11.59 -5.81
C LEU A 8 -1.98 -11.86 -7.30
N ALA A 9 -3.09 -11.70 -8.03
CA ALA A 9 -3.12 -11.89 -9.49
C ALA A 9 -2.20 -10.92 -10.23
N VAL A 10 -2.19 -9.64 -9.83
CA VAL A 10 -1.32 -8.61 -10.42
C VAL A 10 0.16 -8.92 -10.16
N ILE A 11 0.52 -9.26 -8.93
CA ILE A 11 1.90 -9.58 -8.52
C ILE A 11 2.36 -10.84 -9.25
N PHE A 12 1.59 -11.93 -9.20
CA PHE A 12 1.94 -13.17 -9.88
C PHE A 12 2.07 -12.98 -11.39
N GLY A 13 1.09 -12.32 -12.02
CA GLY A 13 1.12 -12.06 -13.45
C GLY A 13 2.34 -11.23 -13.86
N THR A 14 2.63 -10.17 -13.11
CA THR A 14 3.78 -9.30 -13.38
C THR A 14 5.11 -10.02 -13.18
N SER A 15 5.26 -10.75 -12.07
CA SER A 15 6.47 -11.55 -11.78
C SER A 15 6.67 -12.63 -12.83
N TYR A 16 5.63 -13.38 -13.19
CA TYR A 16 5.72 -14.42 -14.21
C TYR A 16 6.10 -13.87 -15.58
N MET A 17 5.47 -12.76 -16.01
CA MET A 17 5.83 -12.09 -17.26
C MET A 17 7.27 -11.60 -17.25
N PHE A 18 7.70 -10.98 -16.15
CA PHE A 18 9.07 -10.49 -16.01
C PHE A 18 10.08 -11.64 -16.07
N ASP A 19 9.86 -12.71 -15.31
CA ASP A 19 10.77 -13.86 -15.25
C ASP A 19 10.85 -14.58 -16.61
N SER A 20 9.72 -14.75 -17.29
CA SER A 20 9.65 -15.36 -18.62
C SER A 20 10.36 -14.52 -19.69
N LEU A 21 10.12 -13.21 -19.72
CA LEU A 21 10.75 -12.31 -20.70
C LEU A 21 12.24 -12.12 -20.47
N THR A 22 12.69 -12.15 -19.22
CA THR A 22 14.11 -12.00 -18.85
C THR A 22 14.86 -13.33 -18.77
N GLN A 23 14.15 -14.46 -18.99
CA GLN A 23 14.68 -15.82 -18.80
C GLN A 23 15.35 -15.98 -17.42
N ARG A 24 14.77 -15.33 -16.40
CA ARG A 24 15.34 -15.30 -15.06
C ARG A 24 15.03 -16.59 -14.33
N THR A 25 16.07 -17.34 -13.99
CA THR A 25 15.99 -18.57 -13.19
C THR A 25 16.51 -18.39 -11.76
N ASP A 26 17.41 -17.44 -11.53
CA ASP A 26 17.90 -17.06 -10.20
C ASP A 26 17.12 -15.83 -9.67
N ALA A 27 16.53 -15.96 -8.49
CA ALA A 27 15.78 -14.89 -7.83
C ALA A 27 16.61 -13.64 -7.51
N ASN A 28 17.93 -13.78 -7.34
CA ASN A 28 18.83 -12.66 -7.03
C ASN A 28 19.18 -11.84 -8.27
N TYR A 29 19.15 -12.45 -9.45
CA TYR A 29 19.40 -11.75 -10.70
C TYR A 29 18.28 -10.71 -10.94
N LEU A 30 18.65 -9.46 -11.25
CA LEU A 30 17.70 -8.35 -11.45
C LEU A 30 16.69 -8.15 -10.30
N TYR A 31 17.02 -8.59 -9.08
CA TYR A 31 16.11 -8.51 -7.93
C TYR A 31 15.52 -7.11 -7.74
N TRP A 32 16.38 -6.09 -7.72
CA TRP A 32 15.96 -4.70 -7.53
C TRP A 32 15.07 -4.17 -8.66
N VAL A 33 15.28 -4.64 -9.89
CA VAL A 33 14.44 -4.27 -11.04
C VAL A 33 13.05 -4.90 -10.90
N SER A 34 12.99 -6.18 -10.55
CA SER A 34 11.74 -6.90 -10.30
C SER A 34 10.93 -6.25 -9.15
N GLN A 35 11.59 -5.92 -8.03
CA GLN A 35 10.93 -5.24 -6.90
C GLN A 35 10.43 -3.84 -7.28
N SER A 36 11.23 -3.07 -8.03
CA SER A 36 10.82 -1.74 -8.50
C SER A 36 9.62 -1.83 -9.46
N LEU A 37 9.62 -2.81 -10.36
CA LEU A 37 8.50 -3.07 -11.27
C LEU A 37 7.22 -3.41 -10.49
N LEU A 38 7.30 -4.33 -9.51
CA LEU A 38 6.15 -4.67 -8.67
C LEU A 38 5.63 -3.45 -7.91
N PHE A 39 6.52 -2.66 -7.32
CA PHE A 39 6.16 -1.42 -6.64
C PHE A 39 5.44 -0.44 -7.60
N ILE A 40 5.91 -0.29 -8.83
CA ILE A 40 5.26 0.58 -9.83
C ILE A 40 3.90 0.02 -10.23
N VAL A 41 3.80 -1.27 -10.54
CA VAL A 41 2.54 -1.88 -11.01
C VAL A 41 1.46 -1.84 -9.92
N ILE A 42 1.83 -2.13 -8.66
CA ILE A 42 0.92 -1.98 -7.51
C ILE A 42 0.47 -0.51 -7.37
N GLY A 43 1.40 0.43 -7.50
CA GLY A 43 1.09 1.86 -7.45
C GLY A 43 0.13 2.30 -8.55
N VAL A 44 0.40 1.88 -9.80
CA VAL A 44 -0.46 2.14 -10.95
C VAL A 44 -1.86 1.57 -10.71
N TYR A 45 -1.96 0.35 -10.20
CA TYR A 45 -3.25 -0.27 -9.86
C TYR A 45 -4.05 0.60 -8.87
N PHE A 46 -3.45 0.99 -7.75
CA PHE A 46 -4.13 1.80 -6.74
C PHE A 46 -4.50 3.19 -7.25
N ILE A 47 -3.57 3.87 -7.92
CA ILE A 47 -3.78 5.22 -8.46
C ILE A 47 -4.89 5.21 -9.53
N LEU A 48 -4.93 4.20 -10.42
CA LEU A 48 -6.01 4.05 -11.40
C LEU A 48 -7.35 3.77 -10.72
N SER A 49 -7.36 2.94 -9.69
CA SER A 49 -8.57 2.61 -8.92
C SER A 49 -9.16 3.85 -8.24
N TRP A 50 -8.30 4.65 -7.60
CA TRP A 50 -8.69 5.91 -6.95
C TRP A 50 -9.06 7.01 -7.95
N SER A 51 -8.30 7.19 -9.03
CA SER A 51 -8.61 8.24 -10.00
C SER A 51 -9.90 8.00 -10.78
N ARG A 52 -10.22 6.74 -11.14
CA ARG A 52 -11.42 6.42 -11.92
C ARG A 52 -12.70 6.43 -11.10
N LYS A 53 -12.68 5.84 -9.91
CA LYS A 53 -13.91 5.62 -9.11
C LYS A 53 -13.84 6.19 -7.69
N GLY A 54 -12.71 6.81 -7.29
CA GLY A 54 -12.50 7.28 -5.91
C GLY A 54 -12.39 6.15 -4.87
N GLN A 55 -12.36 4.88 -5.31
CA GLN A 55 -12.55 3.72 -4.45
C GLN A 55 -11.90 2.46 -5.03
N THR A 56 -11.21 1.71 -4.18
CA THR A 56 -10.85 0.31 -4.46
C THR A 56 -12.06 -0.62 -4.36
N LEU A 57 -11.88 -1.89 -4.72
CA LEU A 57 -12.99 -2.86 -4.67
C LEU A 57 -13.54 -3.05 -3.24
N PRO A 58 -12.72 -3.25 -2.19
CA PRO A 58 -13.21 -3.30 -0.81
C PRO A 58 -13.84 -1.97 -0.36
N MET A 59 -13.27 -0.84 -0.76
CA MET A 59 -13.83 0.47 -0.43
C MET A 59 -15.28 0.61 -0.94
N LYS A 60 -15.58 0.08 -2.12
CA LYS A 60 -16.97 0.03 -2.63
C LYS A 60 -17.88 -0.82 -1.76
N THR A 61 -17.41 -1.99 -1.32
CA THR A 61 -18.23 -2.89 -0.50
C THR A 61 -18.64 -2.25 0.83
N TRP A 62 -17.80 -1.37 1.38
CA TRP A 62 -18.05 -0.67 2.64
C TRP A 62 -18.52 0.78 2.44
N ALA A 63 -18.81 1.18 1.19
CA ALA A 63 -19.19 2.55 0.83
C ALA A 63 -18.21 3.62 1.35
N ILE A 64 -16.92 3.33 1.38
CA ILE A 64 -15.86 4.26 1.80
C ILE A 64 -15.33 4.99 0.57
N GLY A 65 -15.39 6.32 0.54
CA GLY A 65 -14.84 7.16 -0.51
C GLY A 65 -13.49 7.77 -0.15
N LEU A 66 -12.66 8.08 -1.15
CA LEU A 66 -11.44 8.85 -0.98
C LEU A 66 -11.61 10.26 -1.52
N TYR A 67 -11.45 11.26 -0.65
CA TYR A 67 -11.64 12.68 -0.97
C TYR A 67 -10.46 13.53 -0.51
N SER A 68 -10.30 14.71 -1.09
CA SER A 68 -9.42 15.73 -0.53
C SER A 68 -9.99 16.20 0.81
N ILE A 69 -9.14 16.77 1.68
CA ILE A 69 -9.59 17.42 2.92
C ILE A 69 -10.64 18.49 2.61
N ASP A 70 -10.48 19.21 1.49
CA ASP A 70 -11.41 20.24 1.00
C ASP A 70 -12.74 19.67 0.45
N GLY A 71 -12.94 18.34 0.50
CA GLY A 71 -14.15 17.68 -0.02
C GLY A 71 -14.21 17.55 -1.55
N THR A 72 -13.18 17.99 -2.26
CA THR A 72 -13.06 17.83 -3.72
C THR A 72 -12.46 16.46 -4.08
N LYS A 73 -12.53 16.10 -5.38
CA LYS A 73 -11.84 14.92 -5.89
C LYS A 73 -10.31 15.13 -5.79
N PRO A 74 -9.54 14.20 -5.21
CA PRO A 74 -8.10 14.36 -5.10
C PRO A 74 -7.43 14.44 -6.47
N SER A 75 -6.37 15.23 -6.53
CA SER A 75 -5.50 15.35 -7.70
C SER A 75 -4.54 14.16 -7.83
N LEU A 76 -3.98 13.95 -9.03
CA LEU A 76 -3.00 12.88 -9.27
C LEU A 76 -1.78 12.97 -8.34
N LYS A 77 -1.34 14.20 -8.03
CA LYS A 77 -0.23 14.45 -7.09
C LYS A 77 -0.55 13.90 -5.70
N GLN A 78 -1.78 14.07 -5.22
CA GLN A 78 -2.20 13.56 -3.92
C GLN A 78 -2.20 12.02 -3.89
N TYR A 79 -2.69 11.36 -4.94
CA TYR A 79 -2.61 9.90 -5.03
C TYR A 79 -1.17 9.38 -5.02
N LEU A 80 -0.25 10.06 -5.71
CA LEU A 80 1.17 9.70 -5.72
C LEU A 80 1.82 9.87 -4.34
N ILE A 81 1.61 11.03 -3.69
CA ILE A 81 2.13 11.29 -2.34
C ILE A 81 1.58 10.26 -1.37
N ARG A 82 0.27 10.00 -1.42
CA ARG A 82 -0.40 9.00 -0.59
C ARG A 82 0.23 7.62 -0.78
N TYR A 83 0.43 7.20 -2.02
CA TYR A 83 1.04 5.91 -2.34
C TYR A 83 2.45 5.80 -1.76
N ILE A 84 3.31 6.79 -2.02
CA ILE A 84 4.71 6.78 -1.55
C ILE A 84 4.77 6.81 -0.02
N THR A 85 3.99 7.69 0.61
CA THR A 85 4.01 7.86 2.07
C THR A 85 3.43 6.66 2.83
N ALA A 86 2.51 5.89 2.21
CA ALA A 86 1.95 4.68 2.81
C ALA A 86 3.00 3.57 3.06
N TRP A 87 4.17 3.64 2.40
CA TRP A 87 5.27 2.68 2.59
C TRP A 87 6.25 3.06 3.70
N ILE A 88 6.21 4.28 4.24
CA ILE A 88 7.17 4.75 5.25
C ILE A 88 7.14 3.85 6.50
N PHE A 89 5.99 3.70 7.14
CA PHE A 89 5.88 2.86 8.34
C PHE A 89 6.12 1.36 8.07
N PRO A 90 5.55 0.76 7.01
CA PRO A 90 5.85 -0.64 6.67
C PRO A 90 7.34 -0.91 6.46
N LEU A 91 8.07 -0.01 5.78
CA LEU A 91 9.50 -0.18 5.52
C LEU A 91 10.34 0.04 6.77
N ILE A 92 10.02 1.04 7.59
CA ILE A 92 10.68 1.23 8.90
C ILE A 92 10.45 0.01 9.79
N GLY A 93 9.22 -0.51 9.84
CA GLY A 93 8.89 -1.73 10.57
C GLY A 93 9.64 -2.95 10.05
N ALA A 94 9.71 -3.12 8.73
CA ALA A 94 10.43 -4.23 8.10
C ALA A 94 11.93 -4.18 8.42
N TYR A 95 12.52 -2.99 8.38
CA TYR A 95 13.92 -2.77 8.76
C TYR A 95 14.15 -3.07 10.25
N GLY A 96 13.23 -2.64 11.13
CA GLY A 96 13.27 -2.96 12.55
C GLY A 96 13.18 -4.47 12.84
N VAL A 97 12.27 -5.18 12.17
CA VAL A 97 12.16 -6.65 12.25
C VAL A 97 13.44 -7.33 11.76
N HIS A 98 14.03 -6.83 10.67
CA HIS A 98 15.29 -7.36 10.15
C HIS A 98 16.45 -7.19 11.15
N LEU A 99 16.58 -6.01 11.77
CA LEU A 99 17.58 -5.77 12.82
C LEU A 99 17.35 -6.67 14.05
N LEU A 100 16.10 -6.84 14.47
CA LEU A 100 15.75 -7.70 15.59
C LEU A 100 16.07 -9.18 15.30
N SER A 101 15.81 -9.63 14.07
CA SER A 101 16.15 -10.98 13.59
C SER A 101 17.67 -11.21 13.64
N MET A 102 18.47 -10.21 13.23
CA MET A 102 19.92 -10.27 13.31
C MET A 102 20.44 -10.27 14.76
N TYR A 103 19.85 -9.45 15.63
CA TYR A 103 20.23 -9.35 17.04
C TYR A 103 19.94 -10.64 17.83
N LEU A 104 18.76 -11.24 17.62
CA LEU A 104 18.37 -12.49 18.28
C LEU A 104 18.99 -13.73 17.64
N GLY A 105 19.52 -13.62 16.41
CA GLY A 105 20.06 -14.74 15.64
C GLY A 105 19.00 -15.72 15.11
N TRP A 106 17.72 -15.39 15.23
CA TRP A 106 16.61 -16.28 14.87
C TRP A 106 15.98 -15.85 13.55
N ARG A 107 16.24 -16.60 12.47
CA ARG A 107 15.68 -16.31 11.14
C ARG A 107 14.14 -16.28 11.10
N SER A 108 13.48 -17.00 12.01
CA SER A 108 12.01 -17.02 12.13
C SER A 108 11.43 -15.65 12.49
N VAL A 109 12.20 -14.77 13.13
CA VAL A 109 11.76 -13.41 13.48
C VAL A 109 11.42 -12.60 12.22
N THR A 110 12.06 -12.88 11.08
CA THR A 110 11.76 -12.20 9.82
C THR A 110 10.31 -12.41 9.36
N LEU A 111 9.63 -13.48 9.79
CA LEU A 111 8.22 -13.72 9.48
C LEU A 111 7.29 -12.62 10.02
N PHE A 112 7.69 -11.90 11.07
CA PHE A 112 6.91 -10.79 11.62
C PHE A 112 6.82 -9.59 10.68
N ILE A 113 7.53 -9.59 9.55
CA ILE A 113 7.39 -8.57 8.49
C ILE A 113 5.94 -8.45 7.99
N VAL A 114 5.13 -9.52 8.06
CA VAL A 114 3.72 -9.52 7.67
C VAL A 114 2.88 -8.54 8.51
N PHE A 115 3.33 -8.19 9.71
CA PHE A 115 2.62 -7.25 10.59
C PHE A 115 3.01 -5.78 10.36
N THR A 116 4.08 -5.50 9.63
CA THR A 116 4.56 -4.12 9.44
C THR A 116 3.59 -3.20 8.70
N PRO A 117 2.73 -3.68 7.76
CA PRO A 117 1.70 -2.83 7.16
C PRO A 117 0.72 -2.24 8.18
N PHE A 118 0.48 -2.94 9.30
CA PHE A 118 -0.42 -2.48 10.35
C PHE A 118 0.17 -1.32 11.17
N LEU A 119 1.45 -1.03 11.05
CA LEU A 119 2.05 0.15 11.68
C LEU A 119 1.48 1.46 11.14
N ASN A 120 0.87 1.45 9.95
CA ASN A 120 0.13 2.61 9.43
C ASN A 120 -1.03 3.05 10.35
N PHE A 121 -1.60 2.14 11.16
CA PHE A 121 -2.65 2.47 12.13
C PHE A 121 -2.12 3.18 13.38
N VAL A 122 -0.82 3.07 13.67
CA VAL A 122 -0.28 3.63 14.92
C VAL A 122 -0.48 5.13 14.99
N TYR A 123 -0.30 5.84 13.86
CA TYR A 123 -0.49 7.29 13.84
C TYR A 123 -1.95 7.72 14.07
N SER A 124 -2.92 6.95 13.61
CA SER A 124 -4.35 7.32 13.74
C SER A 124 -4.84 7.30 15.19
N TRP A 125 -4.09 6.67 16.12
CA TRP A 125 -4.40 6.72 17.56
C TRP A 125 -3.95 8.03 18.22
N PHE A 126 -2.98 8.74 17.63
CA PHE A 126 -2.49 10.02 18.15
C PHE A 126 -3.15 11.22 17.48
N ASP A 127 -3.67 11.02 16.28
CA ASP A 127 -4.37 12.08 15.56
C ASP A 127 -5.77 12.33 16.12
N LYS A 128 -6.13 13.60 16.34
CA LYS A 128 -7.43 14.00 16.88
C LYS A 128 -8.59 13.62 15.96
N ASP A 129 -8.34 13.62 14.65
CA ASP A 129 -9.33 13.32 13.62
C ASP A 129 -9.31 11.83 13.23
N GLY A 130 -8.42 11.03 13.81
CA GLY A 130 -8.23 9.62 13.47
C GLY A 130 -7.73 9.38 12.05
N ILE A 131 -7.10 10.37 11.40
CA ILE A 131 -6.63 10.28 10.01
C ILE A 131 -5.28 9.58 9.97
N PHE A 132 -5.07 8.70 9.00
CA PHE A 132 -3.78 8.04 8.79
C PHE A 132 -2.69 9.04 8.37
N LEU A 133 -1.43 8.78 8.73
CA LEU A 133 -0.33 9.69 8.40
C LEU A 133 -0.21 9.96 6.89
N HIS A 134 -0.26 8.91 6.08
CA HIS A 134 -0.14 9.02 4.62
C HIS A 134 -1.31 9.80 4.01
N ASP A 135 -2.49 9.70 4.61
CA ASP A 135 -3.67 10.47 4.23
C ASP A 135 -3.48 11.95 4.57
N ARG A 136 -3.00 12.25 5.78
CA ARG A 136 -2.71 13.62 6.20
C ARG A 136 -1.63 14.29 5.36
N LEU A 137 -0.53 13.58 5.08
CA LEU A 137 0.56 14.08 4.24
C LEU A 137 0.13 14.31 2.79
N ALA A 138 -0.79 13.47 2.28
CA ALA A 138 -1.35 13.63 0.95
C ALA A 138 -2.49 14.67 0.88
N GLY A 139 -2.96 15.18 2.02
CA GLY A 139 -4.15 16.03 2.07
C GLY A 139 -5.42 15.29 1.65
N THR A 140 -5.50 13.99 1.90
CA THR A 140 -6.65 13.14 1.58
C THR A 140 -7.29 12.59 2.85
N ARG A 141 -8.55 12.17 2.76
CA ARG A 141 -9.27 11.48 3.83
C ARG A 141 -10.21 10.42 3.28
N LEU A 142 -10.43 9.40 4.09
CA LEU A 142 -11.48 8.42 3.86
C LEU A 142 -12.79 8.95 4.46
N VAL A 143 -13.88 8.87 3.70
CA VAL A 143 -15.21 9.32 4.12
C VAL A 143 -16.21 8.17 3.96
N ASP A 144 -17.18 8.07 4.86
CA ASP A 144 -18.32 7.17 4.69
C ASP A 144 -19.35 7.83 3.75
N LEU A 145 -19.59 7.21 2.60
CA LEU A 145 -20.55 7.70 1.61
C LEU A 145 -21.99 7.48 2.03
N LYS A 146 -22.27 6.55 2.95
CA LYS A 146 -23.64 6.34 3.46
C LYS A 146 -24.05 7.50 4.36
N ALA A 147 -23.14 7.96 5.22
CA ALA A 147 -23.39 9.07 6.15
C ALA A 147 -23.58 10.43 5.44
N GLN A 148 -23.16 10.57 4.18
CA GLN A 148 -23.34 11.79 3.39
C GLN A 148 -24.70 11.87 2.67
N GLN A 149 -25.49 10.80 2.67
CA GLN A 149 -26.79 10.73 1.98
C GLN A 149 -28.01 10.98 2.89
N THR A 150 -27.78 11.07 4.20
CA THR A 150 -28.77 11.41 5.23
C THR A 150 -28.65 12.86 5.64
#